data_AF-A0A6M0L3S0-F1
#
_entry.id   AF-A0A6M0L3S0-F1
#
_cell.length_a   1.000
_cell.length_b   1.000
_cell.length_c   1.000
_cell.angle_alpha   90.00
_cell.angle_beta   90.00
_cell.angle_gamma   90.00
#
_symmetry.space_group_name_H-M   'P 1'
#
loop_
_entity.id
_entity.type
_entity.pdbx_description
1 polymer ?
#
loop_
_entity_poly.entity_id
_entity_poly.type
_entity_poly.pdbx_seq_one_letter_code
_entity_poly.pdbx_strand_id
1 'polypeptide(L)'
;MDLLGQVIKLIIDAVTLGGGLWLLFGAIILAGGLRDKNGPQIQTGIWQIAGALVILGAALLFNSLQTNSSATTETGLHIIKHFF
;
A
#
# COMPACT_ATOMS: atom_id res chain seq x y z
N MET A 1 -19.84 -10.60 -0.97
CA MET A 1 -18.46 -10.28 -0.56
C MET A 1 -18.22 -10.99 0.76
N ASP A 2 -17.29 -11.95 0.79
CA ASP A 2 -16.97 -12.67 2.01
C ASP A 2 -16.31 -11.74 3.03
N LEU A 3 -16.58 -11.98 4.32
CA LEU A 3 -16.04 -11.23 5.46
C LEU A 3 -14.51 -11.03 5.34
N LEU A 4 -13.82 -12.07 4.86
CA LEU A 4 -12.38 -12.10 4.68
C LEU A 4 -11.89 -11.08 3.64
N GLY A 5 -12.63 -10.89 2.54
CA GLY A 5 -12.33 -9.87 1.54
C GLY A 5 -12.58 -8.45 2.03
N GLN A 6 -13.57 -8.26 2.91
CA GLN A 6 -13.85 -6.96 3.52
C GLN A 6 -12.78 -6.57 4.54
N VAL A 7 -12.30 -7.53 5.34
CA VAL A 7 -11.20 -7.33 6.29
C VAL A 7 -9.89 -7.02 5.57
N ILE A 8 -9.55 -7.75 4.51
CA ILE A 8 -8.34 -7.47 3.71
C ILE A 8 -8.40 -6.06 3.11
N LYS A 9 -9.56 -5.66 2.58
CA LYS A 9 -9.73 -4.30 2.02
C LYS A 9 -9.55 -3.23 3.10
N LEU A 10 -10.12 -3.44 4.29
CA LEU A 10 -9.98 -2.53 5.43
C LEU A 10 -8.51 -2.39 5.87
N ILE A 11 -7.76 -3.50 5.86
CA ILE A 11 -6.33 -3.49 6.17
C ILE A 11 -5.54 -2.72 5.11
N ILE A 12 -5.82 -2.92 3.82
CA ILE A 12 -5.14 -2.19 2.73
C ILE A 12 -5.41 -0.68 2.84
N ASP A 13 -6.65 -0.27 3.13
CA ASP A 13 -7.00 1.14 3.34
C ASP A 13 -6.27 1.72 4.56
N ALA A 14 -6.21 0.98 5.66
CA ALA A 14 -5.47 1.38 6.86
C ALA A 14 -3.95 1.49 6.61
N VAL A 15 -3.38 0.55 5.85
CA VAL A 15 -1.97 0.53 5.48
C VAL A 15 -1.63 1.67 4.52
N THR A 16 -2.54 2.04 3.64
CA THR A 16 -2.36 3.18 2.71
C THR A 16 -2.35 4.51 3.47
N LEU A 17 -3.28 4.69 4.41
CA LEU A 17 -3.31 5.88 5.28
C LEU A 17 -2.12 5.92 6.25
N GLY A 18 -1.77 4.77 6.83
CA GLY A 18 -0.61 4.63 7.73
C GLY A 18 0.71 4.90 7.01
N GLY A 19 0.91 4.31 5.83
CA GLY A 19 2.11 4.51 5.01
C GLY A 19 2.26 5.95 4.53
N GLY A 20 1.17 6.61 4.14
CA GLY A 20 1.18 8.02 3.74
C GLY A 20 1.55 8.97 4.90
N LEU A 21 0.97 8.77 6.08
CA LEU A 21 1.30 9.54 7.27
C LEU A 21 2.74 9.29 7.75
N TRP A 22 3.20 8.04 7.66
CA TRP A 22 4.57 7.67 8.01
C TRP A 22 5.61 8.31 7.08
N LEU A 23 5.29 8.47 5.80
CA LEU A 23 6.13 9.18 4.83
C LEU A 23 6.28 10.67 5.21
N LEU A 24 5.20 11.32 5.62
CA LEU A 24 5.23 12.72 6.09
C LEU A 24 6.15 12.89 7.31
N PHE A 25 6.05 12.01 8.29
CA PHE A 25 6.94 12.03 9.46
C PHE A 25 8.40 11.76 9.08
N GLY A 26 8.67 10.78 8.20
CA GLY A 26 10.00 10.51 7.69
C GLY A 26 10.60 11.68 6.92
N ALA A 27 9.79 12.39 6.11
CA ALA A 27 10.20 13.58 5.37
C ALA A 27 10.53 14.76 6.30
N ILE A 28 9.76 14.96 7.37
CA ILE A 28 10.04 15.99 8.39
C ILE A 28 11.36 15.68 9.11
N ILE A 29 11.61 14.42 9.50
CA ILE A 29 12.86 14.01 10.17
C ILE A 29 14.05 14.15 9.23
N LEU A 30 13.91 13.79 7.95
CA LEU A 30 14.95 13.97 6.96
C LEU A 30 15.28 15.46 6.74
N ALA A 31 14.25 16.32 6.62
CA ALA A 31 14.43 17.76 6.48
C ALA A 31 15.05 18.40 7.73
N GLY A 32 14.63 17.97 8.92
CA GLY A 32 15.24 18.37 10.19
C GLY A 32 16.71 17.96 10.31
N GLY A 33 17.03 16.72 9.91
CA GLY A 33 18.40 16.22 9.88
C GLY A 33 19.31 16.98 8.90
N LEU A 34 18.78 17.39 7.74
CA LEU A 34 19.50 18.19 6.74
C LEU A 34 19.80 19.60 7.28
N ARG A 35 18.85 20.16 8.04
CA ARG A 35 18.98 21.47 8.69
C ARG A 35 19.98 21.46 9.85
N ASP A 36 19.97 20.42 10.68
CA ASP A 36 20.82 20.35 11.88
C ASP A 36 22.20 19.69 11.64
N LYS A 37 22.53 19.32 10.38
CA LYS A 37 23.77 18.57 10.03
C LYS A 37 24.00 17.35 10.93
N ASN A 38 22.92 16.71 11.37
CA ASN A 38 22.99 15.62 12.33
C ASN A 38 22.91 14.30 11.57
N GLY A 39 24.09 13.73 11.24
CA GLY A 39 24.22 12.48 10.48
C GLY A 39 23.27 11.34 10.90
N PRO A 40 23.00 11.12 12.20
CA PRO A 40 22.07 10.10 12.67
C PRO A 40 20.59 10.36 12.31
N GLN A 41 20.13 11.62 12.26
CA GLN A 41 18.74 11.94 11.91
C GLN A 41 18.49 11.79 10.42
N ILE A 42 19.47 12.17 9.59
CA ILE A 42 19.43 11.93 8.13
C ILE A 42 19.26 10.44 7.84
N GLN A 43 20.10 9.61 8.48
CA GLN A 43 20.11 8.16 8.29
C GLN A 43 18.79 7.53 8.74
N THR A 44 18.24 8.00 9.86
CA THR A 44 16.94 7.54 10.37
C THR A 44 15.79 7.99 9.47
N GLY A 45 15.82 9.22 8.97
CA GLY A 45 14.82 9.77 8.05
C GLY A 45 14.76 9.00 6.72
N ILE A 46 15.92 8.65 6.15
CA ILE A 46 16.01 7.83 4.93
C ILE A 46 15.36 6.46 5.15
N TRP A 47 15.63 5.81 6.28
CA TRP A 47 15.01 4.51 6.57
C TRP A 47 13.49 4.62 6.80
N GLN A 48 13.00 5.71 7.41
CA GLN A 48 11.56 5.90 7.53
C GLN A 48 10.87 6.12 6.17
N ILE A 49 11.50 6.87 5.26
CA ILE A 49 10.97 7.06 3.90
C ILE A 49 11.01 5.76 3.10
N ALA A 50 12.11 5.02 3.15
CA ALA A 50 12.23 3.72 2.50
C ALA A 50 11.19 2.72 3.03
N GLY A 51 10.99 2.66 4.36
CA GLY A 51 9.94 1.84 4.97
C GLY A 51 8.53 2.24 4.51
N ALA A 52 8.22 3.54 4.47
CA ALA A 52 6.93 4.04 4.00
C ALA A 52 6.67 3.72 2.52
N LEU A 53 7.70 3.81 1.66
CA LEU A 53 7.60 3.46 0.24
C LEU A 53 7.32 1.97 0.03
N VAL A 54 7.92 1.08 0.84
CA VAL A 54 7.64 -0.36 0.78
C VAL A 54 6.21 -0.66 1.21
N ILE A 55 5.73 0.01 2.26
CA ILE A 55 4.36 -0.14 2.76
C ILE A 55 3.33 0.30 1.70
N LEU A 56 3.55 1.47 1.07
CA LEU A 56 2.69 1.96 0.00
C LEU A 56 2.79 1.09 -1.26
N GLY A 57 3.99 0.62 -1.61
CA GLY A 57 4.20 -0.29 -2.74
C GLY A 57 3.45 -1.62 -2.56
N ALA A 58 3.46 -2.18 -1.35
CA ALA A 58 2.67 -3.34 -1.01
C ALA A 58 1.16 -3.06 -1.13
N ALA A 59 0.68 -1.95 -0.59
CA ALA A 59 -0.73 -1.57 -0.71
C ALA A 59 -1.18 -1.46 -2.18
N LEU A 60 -0.38 -0.83 -3.04
CA LEU A 60 -0.65 -0.72 -4.48
C LEU A 60 -0.66 -2.08 -5.18
N LEU A 61 0.29 -2.96 -4.85
CA LEU A 61 0.36 -4.31 -5.40
C LEU A 61 -0.85 -5.15 -4.96
N PHE A 62 -1.20 -5.13 -3.67
CA PHE A 62 -2.37 -5.85 -3.16
C PHE A 62 -3.69 -5.33 -3.73
N ASN A 63 -3.83 -4.01 -3.90
CA ASN A 63 -4.98 -3.40 -4.55
C ASN A 63 -5.08 -3.86 -6.02
N SER A 64 -3.95 -3.92 -6.74
CA SER A 64 -3.89 -4.46 -8.10
C SER A 64 -4.25 -5.94 -8.14
N LEU A 65 -3.80 -6.76 -7.19
CA LEU A 65 -4.15 -8.19 -7.13
C LEU A 65 -5.63 -8.42 -6.82
N GLN A 66 -6.21 -7.65 -5.88
CA GLN A 66 -7.65 -7.71 -5.57
C GLN A 66 -8.52 -7.32 -6.78
N THR A 67 -8.09 -6.31 -7.55
CA THR A 67 -8.73 -5.92 -8.80
C THR A 67 -8.66 -7.04 -9.85
N ASN A 68 -7.51 -7.72 -9.98
CA ASN A 68 -7.30 -8.76 -10.99
C ASN A 68 -7.88 -10.13 -10.61
N SER A 69 -8.10 -10.44 -9.33
CA SER A 69 -8.81 -11.63 -8.87
C SER A 69 -10.32 -11.60 -9.15
N SER A 70 -10.85 -10.46 -9.62
CA SER A 70 -12.27 -10.27 -9.93
C SER A 70 -12.59 -10.42 -11.43
N ALA A 71 -11.57 -10.37 -12.31
CA ALA A 71 -11.80 -10.33 -13.76
C ALA A 71 -11.95 -11.71 -14.43
N THR A 72 -11.44 -12.78 -13.81
CA THR A 72 -11.39 -14.11 -14.42
C THR A 72 -12.62 -14.99 -14.15
N THR A 73 -13.48 -14.64 -13.19
CA THR A 73 -14.65 -15.48 -12.85
C THR A 73 -15.95 -15.01 -13.52
N GLU A 74 -16.10 -13.71 -13.82
CA GLU A 74 -17.34 -13.21 -14.44
C GLU A 74 -17.37 -13.38 -15.98
N THR A 75 -16.23 -13.29 -16.65
CA THR A 75 -16.15 -13.50 -18.12
C THR A 75 -16.26 -14.98 -18.51
N GLY A 76 -15.65 -15.89 -17.73
CA GLY A 76 -15.75 -17.32 -17.99
C GLY A 76 -17.15 -17.89 -17.78
N LEU A 77 -17.86 -17.47 -16.73
CA LEU A 77 -19.18 -18.01 -16.40
C LEU A 77 -20.29 -17.46 -17.32
N HIS A 78 -20.17 -16.22 -17.80
CA HIS A 78 -21.13 -15.64 -18.74
C HIS A 78 -21.01 -16.22 -20.16
N ILE A 79 -19.80 -16.61 -20.60
CA ILE A 79 -19.60 -17.32 -21.87
C ILE A 79 -20.19 -18.73 -21.81
N ILE A 80 -20.02 -19.45 -20.70
CA ILE A 80 -20.53 -20.82 -20.57
C ILE A 80 -22.06 -20.86 -20.53
N LYS A 81 -22.72 -19.89 -19.87
CA LYS A 81 -24.20 -19.77 -19.85
C LYS A 81 -24.83 -19.35 -21.18
N HIS A 82 -24.06 -18.79 -22.11
CA HIS A 82 -24.58 -18.44 -23.44
C HIS A 82 -24.40 -19.58 -24.45
N PHE A 83 -23.62 -20.61 -24.10
CA PHE A 83 -23.31 -21.77 -24.94
C PHE A 83 -23.97 -23.09 -24.46
N PHE A 84 -24.76 -23.06 -23.38
CA PHE A 84 -25.54 -24.19 -22.86
C PHE A 84 -26.93 -23.71 -22.44
#